data_AF-A0A4R6J3U5-F1
#
_entry.id   AF-A0A4R6J3U5-F1
#
_cell.length_a   1.000
_cell.length_b   1.000
_cell.length_c   1.000
_cell.angle_alpha   90.00
_cell.angle_beta   90.00
_cell.angle_gamma   90.00
#
_symmetry.space_group_name_H-M   'P 1'
#
loop_
_entity.id
_entity.type
_entity.pdbx_description
1 polymer ?
#
loop_
_entity_poly.entity_id
_entity_poly.type
_entity_poly.pdbx_seq_one_letter_code
_entity_poly.pdbx_strand_id
1 'polypeptide(L)'
;MPNFDAVAREHVLRALEEYDELGADEFLTLYGFGKAREYLLWHDGKSYDSKAILGVSYLYAAGTAATSSEFSGGKDGAARILRKLGFSVTFVDDPELAESPGSGSWREASDVGSESARSAWAEAARAVLLEAAGRYRAVVTYKELATQVMNRTGIHTRQLMHYWIGDVLGRVSAESSRRGEPLLSSLCVNAAGSVGEGYAIAVQAAEGVAPGDLDDHATHERLACYRHFNAAGLPPGGGVAALTPKLRESKDRARRAKTIQKTAPQCPTYHISLPATGVCDFCD
;
A
#
# COMPACT_ATOMS: atom_id res chain seq x y z
N MET A 1 16.38 -27.64 16.46
CA MET A 1 15.26 -26.88 15.88
C MET A 1 14.22 -26.73 16.98
N PRO A 2 13.82 -25.50 17.34
CA PRO A 2 12.95 -25.23 18.49
C PRO A 2 11.59 -25.92 18.33
N ASN A 3 11.11 -26.53 19.41
CA ASN A 3 9.79 -27.16 19.45
C ASN A 3 8.76 -26.18 20.00
N PHE A 4 8.13 -25.41 19.12
CA PHE A 4 7.15 -24.40 19.52
C PHE A 4 5.86 -24.95 20.13
N ASP A 5 5.64 -26.27 20.17
CA ASP A 5 4.50 -26.86 20.89
C ASP A 5 4.59 -26.65 22.42
N ALA A 6 5.78 -26.35 22.95
CA ALA A 6 5.95 -25.98 24.36
C ALA A 6 5.48 -24.53 24.67
N VAL A 7 5.23 -23.71 23.66
CA VAL A 7 4.79 -22.32 23.87
C VAL A 7 3.30 -22.30 24.19
N ALA A 8 2.96 -21.80 25.38
CA ALA A 8 1.61 -21.54 25.83
C ALA A 8 1.25 -20.05 25.76
N ARG A 9 -0.04 -19.73 25.89
CA ARG A 9 -0.56 -18.37 25.82
C ARG A 9 0.11 -17.43 26.85
N GLU A 10 0.37 -17.91 28.05
CA GLU A 10 1.08 -17.17 29.11
C GLU A 10 2.50 -16.76 28.73
N HIS A 11 3.24 -17.60 28.00
CA HIS A 11 4.58 -17.25 27.53
C HIS A 11 4.54 -16.10 26.51
N VAL A 12 3.50 -16.07 25.69
CA VAL A 12 3.29 -14.97 24.74
C VAL A 12 2.97 -13.68 25.46
N LEU A 13 2.06 -13.70 26.44
CA LEU A 13 1.75 -12.50 27.24
C LEU A 13 2.99 -11.93 27.92
N ARG A 14 3.83 -12.79 28.48
CA ARG A 14 5.09 -12.37 29.12
C ARG A 14 6.07 -11.71 28.12
N ALA A 15 6.14 -12.23 26.90
CA ALA A 15 6.94 -11.63 25.83
C ALA A 15 6.39 -10.25 25.41
N LEU A 16 5.06 -10.06 25.44
CA LEU A 16 4.43 -8.78 25.14
C LEU A 16 4.70 -7.76 26.26
N GLU A 17 4.63 -8.18 27.53
CA GLU A 17 4.99 -7.33 28.68
C GLU A 17 6.45 -6.85 28.57
N GLU A 18 7.39 -7.77 28.32
CA GLU A 18 8.80 -7.37 28.16
C GLU A 18 9.03 -6.48 26.92
N TYR A 19 8.31 -6.73 25.82
CA TYR A 19 8.35 -5.87 24.65
C TYR A 19 7.85 -4.45 24.96
N ASP A 20 6.79 -4.32 25.76
CA ASP A 20 6.25 -3.04 26.19
C ASP A 20 7.19 -2.30 27.16
N GLU A 21 7.91 -3.02 28.01
CA GLU A 21 8.89 -2.45 28.95
C GLU A 21 10.16 -1.95 28.26
N LEU A 22 10.73 -2.75 27.34
CA LEU A 22 11.95 -2.39 26.61
C LEU A 22 11.68 -1.44 25.44
N GLY A 23 10.51 -1.54 24.83
CA GLY A 23 10.21 -0.92 23.54
C GLY A 23 10.75 -1.69 22.34
N ALA A 24 10.16 -1.43 21.18
CA ALA A 24 10.34 -2.22 19.95
C ALA A 24 11.81 -2.36 19.52
N ASP A 25 12.52 -1.24 19.35
CA ASP A 25 13.86 -1.25 18.77
C ASP A 25 14.88 -1.94 19.70
N GLU A 26 14.75 -1.76 21.02
CA GLU A 26 15.62 -2.40 22.02
C GLU A 26 15.33 -3.89 22.14
N PHE A 27 14.06 -4.28 22.22
CA PHE A 27 13.64 -5.69 22.23
C PHE A 27 14.17 -6.45 21.01
N LEU A 28 13.99 -5.89 19.81
CA LEU A 28 14.45 -6.49 18.56
C LEU A 28 15.98 -6.64 18.54
N THR A 29 16.71 -5.61 18.99
CA THR A 29 18.18 -5.64 19.05
C THR A 29 18.68 -6.68 20.04
N LEU A 30 18.10 -6.72 21.25
CA LEU A 30 18.46 -7.65 22.32
C LEU A 30 18.33 -9.12 21.87
N TYR A 31 17.26 -9.44 21.16
CA TYR A 31 16.95 -10.80 20.74
C TYR A 31 17.36 -11.15 19.30
N GLY A 32 18.00 -10.22 18.58
CA GLY A 32 18.52 -10.45 17.23
C GLY A 32 17.42 -10.61 16.15
N PHE A 33 16.31 -9.89 16.32
CA PHE A 33 15.22 -9.85 15.35
C PHE A 33 15.23 -8.54 14.56
N GLY A 34 14.63 -8.57 13.37
CA GLY A 34 14.29 -7.37 12.62
C GLY A 34 12.78 -7.11 12.67
N LYS A 35 12.37 -5.87 12.37
CA LYS A 35 10.96 -5.50 12.25
C LYS A 35 10.22 -6.43 11.30
N ALA A 36 9.01 -6.82 11.68
CA ALA A 36 8.11 -7.62 10.90
C ALA A 36 7.78 -6.89 9.60
N ARG A 37 7.71 -7.66 8.51
CA ARG A 37 7.42 -7.12 7.17
C ARG A 37 6.05 -7.52 6.64
N GLU A 38 5.49 -8.60 7.19
CA GLU A 38 4.32 -9.28 6.64
C GLU A 38 3.30 -9.67 7.72
N TYR A 39 3.72 -9.96 8.96
CA TYR A 39 2.81 -10.45 10.00
C TYR A 39 2.95 -9.69 11.32
N LEU A 40 1.86 -9.08 11.77
CA LEU A 40 1.76 -8.39 13.05
C LEU A 40 0.81 -9.12 13.98
N LEU A 41 1.22 -9.28 15.24
CA LEU A 41 0.36 -9.73 16.34
C LEU A 41 -0.34 -8.52 16.94
N TRP A 42 -1.64 -8.62 17.21
CA TRP A 42 -2.44 -7.59 17.86
C TRP A 42 -2.86 -8.02 19.25
N HIS A 43 -2.60 -7.16 20.23
CA HIS A 43 -3.02 -7.35 21.61
C HIS A 43 -3.25 -5.99 22.28
N ASP A 44 -4.37 -5.84 22.99
CA ASP A 44 -4.75 -4.62 23.73
C ASP A 44 -4.57 -3.31 22.95
N GLY A 45 -4.96 -3.33 21.67
CA GLY A 45 -4.91 -2.16 20.78
C GLY A 45 -3.51 -1.81 20.24
N LYS A 46 -2.50 -2.64 20.53
CA LYS A 46 -1.12 -2.48 20.04
C LYS A 46 -0.75 -3.58 19.04
N SER A 47 0.23 -3.29 18.19
CA SER A 47 0.84 -4.25 17.27
C SER A 47 2.25 -4.64 17.70
N TYR A 48 2.61 -5.88 17.41
CA TYR A 48 3.90 -6.47 17.78
C TYR A 48 4.47 -7.33 16.65
N ASP A 49 5.80 -7.41 16.59
CA ASP A 49 6.51 -8.21 15.59
C ASP A 49 6.30 -9.72 15.85
N SER A 50 5.37 -10.32 15.09
CA SER A 50 4.87 -11.69 15.38
C SER A 50 5.98 -12.74 15.51
N LYS A 51 7.05 -12.64 14.70
CA LYS A 51 8.18 -13.57 14.75
C LYS A 51 9.07 -13.35 15.97
N ALA A 52 9.32 -12.10 16.34
CA ALA A 52 10.12 -11.76 17.50
C ALA A 52 9.40 -12.18 18.78
N ILE A 53 8.10 -11.86 18.90
CA ILE A 53 7.28 -12.27 20.04
C ILE A 53 7.28 -13.79 20.21
N LEU A 54 7.05 -14.57 19.14
CA LEU A 54 7.06 -16.03 19.27
C LEU A 54 8.45 -16.57 19.64
N GLY A 55 9.51 -15.96 19.11
CA GLY A 55 10.89 -16.35 19.41
C GLY A 55 11.25 -16.18 20.88
N VAL A 56 10.84 -15.06 21.47
CA VAL A 56 11.02 -14.77 22.90
C VAL A 56 10.01 -15.53 23.76
N SER A 57 8.80 -15.80 23.27
CA SER A 57 7.87 -16.70 23.97
C SER A 57 8.49 -18.09 24.20
N TYR A 58 9.35 -18.55 23.29
CA TYR A 58 10.09 -19.80 23.45
C TYR A 58 11.14 -19.73 24.57
N LEU A 59 11.71 -18.55 24.86
CA LEU A 59 12.61 -18.34 26.01
C LEU A 59 11.91 -18.70 27.32
N TYR A 60 10.70 -18.21 27.55
CA TYR A 60 9.96 -18.54 28.77
C TYR A 60 9.49 -19.98 28.82
N ALA A 61 9.27 -20.62 27.67
CA ALA A 61 8.86 -22.02 27.59
C ALA A 61 10.01 -23.01 27.82
N ALA A 62 11.20 -22.71 27.29
CA ALA A 62 12.29 -23.68 27.14
C ALA A 62 13.65 -23.20 27.68
N GLY A 63 13.72 -21.98 28.23
CA GLY A 63 14.92 -21.42 28.85
C GLY A 63 15.90 -20.74 27.89
N THR A 64 15.67 -20.81 26.58
CA THR A 64 16.47 -20.10 25.56
C THR A 64 15.57 -19.56 24.45
N ALA A 65 15.78 -18.31 24.02
CA ALA A 65 15.04 -17.72 22.92
C ALA A 65 15.33 -18.45 21.60
N ALA A 66 14.31 -18.60 20.74
CA ALA A 66 14.53 -19.05 19.37
C ALA A 66 15.00 -17.85 18.52
N THR A 67 15.96 -18.07 17.65
CA THR A 67 16.50 -17.06 16.73
C THR A 67 15.72 -17.02 15.41
N SER A 68 15.87 -15.94 14.65
CA SER A 68 15.15 -15.75 13.39
C SER A 68 15.44 -16.84 12.34
N SER A 69 16.62 -17.45 12.34
CA SER A 69 17.03 -18.52 11.41
C SER A 69 16.44 -19.89 11.76
N GLU A 70 15.95 -20.07 12.98
CA GLU A 70 15.41 -21.35 13.47
C GLU A 70 13.93 -21.58 13.14
N PHE A 71 13.29 -20.58 12.51
CA PHE A 71 11.93 -20.71 12.00
C PHE A 71 11.95 -21.40 10.63
N SER A 72 11.77 -22.72 10.63
CA SER A 72 11.76 -23.56 9.42
C SER A 72 10.40 -23.66 8.71
N GLY A 73 9.36 -23.02 9.24
CA GLY A 73 7.97 -23.17 8.79
C GLY A 73 7.50 -22.25 7.65
N GLY A 74 8.41 -21.70 6.85
CA GLY A 74 8.06 -20.70 5.82
C GLY A 74 7.58 -19.37 6.40
N LYS A 75 7.05 -18.49 5.54
CA LYS A 75 6.61 -17.12 5.90
C LYS A 75 5.54 -17.06 7.00
N ASP A 76 4.76 -18.13 7.17
CA ASP A 76 3.57 -18.15 8.02
C ASP A 76 3.77 -18.88 9.36
N GLY A 77 4.99 -19.40 9.61
CA GLY A 77 5.26 -20.29 10.74
C GLY A 77 4.84 -19.71 12.09
N ALA A 78 5.26 -18.48 12.38
CA ALA A 78 4.94 -17.81 13.64
C ALA A 78 3.46 -17.44 13.76
N ALA A 79 2.89 -16.88 12.69
CA ALA A 79 1.50 -16.45 12.66
C ALA A 79 0.53 -17.60 12.93
N ARG A 80 0.79 -18.79 12.37
CA ARG A 80 -0.04 -19.99 12.61
C ARG A 80 -0.04 -20.42 14.07
N ILE A 81 1.13 -20.45 14.71
CA ILE A 81 1.25 -20.87 16.11
C ILE A 81 0.54 -19.86 17.03
N LEU A 82 0.81 -18.57 16.84
CA LEU A 82 0.18 -17.51 17.63
C LEU A 82 -1.35 -17.49 17.47
N ARG A 83 -1.88 -17.71 16.26
CA ARG A 83 -3.34 -17.87 16.03
C ARG A 83 -3.91 -19.09 16.76
N LYS A 84 -3.21 -20.23 16.75
CA LYS A 84 -3.60 -21.44 17.51
C LYS A 84 -3.67 -21.18 19.02
N LEU A 85 -2.84 -20.26 19.53
CA LEU A 85 -2.83 -19.82 20.92
C LEU A 85 -3.89 -18.72 21.23
N GLY A 86 -4.73 -18.36 20.26
CA GLY A 86 -5.82 -17.41 20.43
C GLY A 86 -5.45 -15.94 20.24
N PHE A 87 -4.27 -15.64 19.69
CA PHE A 87 -3.88 -14.27 19.35
C PHE A 87 -4.36 -13.88 17.95
N SER A 88 -4.75 -12.62 17.79
CA SER A 88 -5.04 -12.06 16.48
C SER A 88 -3.71 -11.75 15.78
N VAL A 89 -3.48 -12.38 14.63
CA VAL A 89 -2.31 -12.09 13.80
C VAL A 89 -2.81 -11.81 12.39
N THR A 90 -2.42 -10.68 11.83
CA THR A 90 -2.82 -10.29 10.48
C THR A 90 -1.64 -10.21 9.54
N PHE A 91 -1.92 -10.50 8.27
CA PHE A 91 -1.00 -10.18 7.20
C PHE A 91 -1.13 -8.69 6.87
N VAL A 92 0.00 -7.99 6.72
CA VAL A 92 0.06 -6.57 6.34
C VAL A 92 1.05 -6.40 5.18
N ASP A 93 0.65 -5.66 4.15
CA ASP A 93 1.53 -5.28 3.04
C ASP A 93 2.50 -4.13 3.43
N ASP A 94 2.10 -3.33 4.42
CA ASP A 94 2.92 -2.27 5.02
C ASP A 94 2.74 -2.22 6.54
N PRO A 95 3.70 -2.73 7.32
CA PRO A 95 3.65 -2.67 8.77
C PRO A 95 3.63 -1.25 9.34
N GLU A 96 4.25 -0.29 8.65
CA GLU A 96 4.35 1.10 9.13
C GLU A 96 3.00 1.84 9.03
N LEU A 97 2.12 1.38 8.15
CA LEU A 97 0.78 1.93 7.95
C LEU A 97 -0.30 1.11 8.67
N ALA A 98 0.07 0.05 9.37
CA ALA A 98 -0.86 -0.84 10.04
C ALA A 98 -1.32 -0.23 11.38
N GLU A 99 -2.63 -0.09 11.54
CA GLU A 99 -3.25 0.40 12.78
C GLU A 99 -4.21 -0.64 13.34
N SER A 100 -4.55 -0.52 14.61
CA SER A 100 -5.59 -1.36 15.23
C SER A 100 -6.90 -1.23 14.44
N PRO A 101 -7.63 -2.34 14.24
CA PRO A 101 -8.77 -2.32 13.35
C PRO A 101 -9.86 -1.43 13.96
N GLY A 102 -10.48 -0.57 13.15
CA GLY A 102 -11.55 0.32 13.61
C GLY A 102 -12.75 -0.45 14.22
N SER A 103 -12.91 -1.72 13.85
CA SER A 103 -13.92 -2.65 14.39
C SER A 103 -13.55 -3.28 15.75
N GLY A 104 -12.32 -3.10 16.24
CA GLY A 104 -11.80 -3.75 17.45
C GLY A 104 -11.36 -5.22 17.27
N SER A 105 -11.60 -5.83 16.10
CA SER A 105 -11.12 -7.19 15.80
C SER A 105 -10.86 -7.40 14.31
N TRP A 106 -9.78 -8.11 14.00
CA TRP A 106 -9.45 -8.52 12.64
C TRP A 106 -10.18 -9.80 12.22
N ARG A 107 -10.65 -9.83 10.98
CA ARG A 107 -11.31 -10.97 10.33
C ARG A 107 -10.73 -11.21 8.94
N GLU A 108 -10.61 -12.48 8.54
CA GLU A 108 -10.20 -12.82 7.18
C GLU A 108 -11.36 -12.58 6.21
N ALA A 109 -11.07 -12.06 5.02
CA ALA A 109 -12.06 -11.84 3.97
C ALA A 109 -12.77 -13.15 3.54
N SER A 110 -12.10 -14.30 3.67
CA SER A 110 -12.71 -15.62 3.45
C SER A 110 -13.83 -15.93 4.43
N ASP A 111 -13.73 -15.46 5.67
CA ASP A 111 -14.68 -15.75 6.73
C ASP A 111 -15.91 -14.83 6.64
N VAL A 112 -15.69 -13.59 6.19
CA VAL A 112 -16.76 -12.60 5.97
C VAL A 112 -17.47 -12.78 4.63
N GLY A 113 -16.80 -13.44 3.67
CA GLY A 113 -17.24 -13.60 2.30
C GLY A 113 -16.78 -12.46 1.40
N SER A 114 -16.30 -12.81 0.19
CA SER A 114 -15.65 -11.86 -0.74
C SER A 114 -16.52 -10.66 -1.11
N GLU A 115 -17.82 -10.85 -1.29
CA GLU A 115 -18.74 -9.76 -1.67
C GLU A 115 -18.91 -8.74 -0.53
N SER A 116 -19.19 -9.24 0.68
CA SER A 116 -19.31 -8.42 1.89
C SER A 116 -18.01 -7.69 2.20
N ALA A 117 -16.86 -8.36 2.05
CA ALA A 117 -15.54 -7.76 2.23
C ALA A 117 -15.30 -6.63 1.22
N ARG A 118 -15.56 -6.86 -0.08
CA ARG A 118 -15.41 -5.85 -1.14
C ARG A 118 -16.34 -4.66 -0.93
N SER A 119 -17.58 -4.90 -0.51
CA SER A 119 -18.54 -3.84 -0.19
C SER A 119 -18.05 -2.97 0.97
N ALA A 120 -17.63 -3.58 2.08
CA ALA A 120 -17.09 -2.87 3.23
C ALA A 120 -15.82 -2.08 2.88
N TRP A 121 -14.90 -2.68 2.11
CA TRP A 121 -13.70 -1.98 1.64
C TRP A 121 -14.03 -0.83 0.69
N ALA A 122 -15.07 -0.93 -0.15
CA ALA A 122 -15.50 0.17 -1.02
C ALA A 122 -16.08 1.35 -0.23
N GLU A 123 -16.88 1.09 0.80
CA GLU A 123 -17.38 2.12 1.69
C GLU A 123 -16.23 2.85 2.41
N ALA A 124 -15.29 2.08 2.98
CA ALA A 124 -14.09 2.63 3.60
C ALA A 124 -13.19 3.36 2.60
N ALA A 125 -13.04 2.84 1.37
CA ALA A 125 -12.23 3.46 0.33
C ALA A 125 -12.79 4.83 -0.06
N ARG A 126 -14.12 4.96 -0.18
CA ARG A 126 -14.75 6.25 -0.43
C ARG A 126 -14.42 7.25 0.67
N ALA A 127 -14.50 6.84 1.94
CA ALA A 127 -14.14 7.72 3.06
C ALA A 127 -12.68 8.20 2.98
N VAL A 128 -11.73 7.30 2.71
CA VAL A 128 -10.30 7.63 2.53
C VAL A 128 -10.10 8.61 1.37
N LEU A 129 -10.77 8.37 0.24
CA LEU A 129 -10.64 9.23 -0.94
C LEU A 129 -11.30 10.61 -0.73
N LEU A 130 -12.36 10.71 0.08
CA LEU A 130 -12.94 11.98 0.49
C LEU A 130 -11.98 12.79 1.37
N GLU A 131 -11.26 12.15 2.29
CA GLU A 131 -10.23 12.82 3.09
C GLU A 131 -9.07 13.33 2.23
N ALA A 132 -8.72 12.60 1.17
CA ALA A 132 -7.76 13.07 0.17
C ALA A 132 -8.34 14.23 -0.66
N ALA A 133 -9.59 14.14 -1.09
CA ALA A 133 -10.29 15.21 -1.81
C ALA A 133 -10.39 16.50 -0.97
N GLY A 134 -10.42 16.39 0.36
CA GLY A 134 -10.42 17.51 1.29
C GLY A 134 -9.09 18.28 1.39
N ARG A 135 -8.02 17.87 0.70
CA ARG A 135 -6.71 18.55 0.72
C ARG A 135 -6.18 18.77 -0.69
N TYR A 136 -5.96 20.03 -1.07
CA TYR A 136 -5.52 20.36 -2.42
C TYR A 136 -4.19 19.68 -2.75
N ARG A 137 -4.15 18.98 -3.90
CA ARG A 137 -3.04 18.16 -4.40
C ARG A 137 -2.77 16.85 -3.64
N ALA A 138 -3.58 16.48 -2.66
CA ALA A 138 -3.41 15.19 -2.00
C ALA A 138 -3.86 14.03 -2.90
N VAL A 139 -3.07 12.98 -2.93
CA VAL A 139 -3.39 11.71 -3.59
C VAL A 139 -3.13 10.58 -2.61
N VAL A 140 -3.74 9.42 -2.87
CA VAL A 140 -3.52 8.19 -2.09
C VAL A 140 -2.94 7.16 -3.04
N THR A 141 -1.92 6.43 -2.61
CA THR A 141 -1.38 5.31 -3.38
C THR A 141 -2.26 4.08 -3.22
N TYR A 142 -2.22 3.13 -4.17
CA TYR A 142 -2.90 1.84 -4.00
C TYR A 142 -2.52 1.13 -2.69
N LYS A 143 -1.25 1.24 -2.28
CA LYS A 143 -0.75 0.64 -1.03
C LYS A 143 -1.37 1.28 0.21
N GLU A 144 -1.39 2.62 0.25
CA GLU A 144 -2.02 3.37 1.34
C GLU A 144 -3.52 3.10 1.41
N LEU A 145 -4.21 3.12 0.26
CA LEU A 145 -5.64 2.85 0.20
C LEU A 145 -5.95 1.43 0.68
N ALA A 146 -5.23 0.43 0.17
CA ALA A 146 -5.43 -0.96 0.57
C ALA A 146 -5.25 -1.16 2.07
N THR A 147 -4.20 -0.56 2.63
CA THR A 147 -3.93 -0.63 4.08
C THR A 147 -5.03 0.05 4.88
N GLN A 148 -5.42 1.27 4.51
CA GLN A 148 -6.44 2.01 5.24
C GLN A 148 -7.81 1.35 5.21
N VAL A 149 -8.24 0.75 4.07
CA VAL A 149 -9.54 0.07 4.03
C VAL A 149 -9.54 -1.20 4.88
N MET A 150 -8.42 -1.93 4.93
CA MET A 150 -8.28 -3.08 5.81
C MET A 150 -8.32 -2.64 7.28
N ASN A 151 -7.55 -1.62 7.67
CA ASN A 151 -7.54 -1.07 9.03
C ASN A 151 -8.95 -0.60 9.45
N ARG A 152 -9.63 0.21 8.63
CA ARG A 152 -10.94 0.78 8.98
C ARG A 152 -12.03 -0.28 9.12
N THR A 153 -12.00 -1.32 8.28
CA THR A 153 -13.02 -2.38 8.28
C THR A 153 -12.70 -3.53 9.24
N GLY A 154 -11.43 -3.66 9.64
CA GLY A 154 -10.90 -4.85 10.32
C GLY A 154 -11.01 -6.12 9.47
N ILE A 155 -11.12 -6.01 8.14
CA ILE A 155 -11.16 -7.15 7.23
C ILE A 155 -9.85 -7.18 6.47
N HIS A 156 -9.10 -8.27 6.57
CA HIS A 156 -7.81 -8.45 5.89
C HIS A 156 -7.85 -9.64 4.93
N THR A 157 -6.87 -9.72 4.03
CA THR A 157 -6.73 -10.83 3.09
C THR A 157 -5.26 -11.11 2.79
N ARG A 158 -4.96 -12.37 2.45
CA ARG A 158 -3.65 -12.77 1.90
C ARG A 158 -3.57 -12.59 0.38
N GLN A 159 -4.69 -12.30 -0.29
CA GLN A 159 -4.69 -12.06 -1.73
C GLN A 159 -3.99 -10.74 -2.03
N LEU A 160 -3.08 -10.78 -3.01
CA LEU A 160 -2.40 -9.59 -3.49
C LEU A 160 -3.41 -8.52 -3.93
N MET A 161 -3.12 -7.27 -3.58
CA MET A 161 -4.07 -6.15 -3.74
C MET A 161 -4.65 -6.00 -5.14
N HIS A 162 -3.88 -6.31 -6.18
CA HIS A 162 -4.32 -6.15 -7.58
C HIS A 162 -5.53 -7.03 -7.95
N TYR A 163 -5.81 -8.10 -7.18
CA TYR A 163 -6.98 -8.95 -7.41
C TYR A 163 -8.30 -8.36 -6.90
N TRP A 164 -8.27 -7.34 -6.03
CA TRP A 164 -9.48 -6.83 -5.38
C TRP A 164 -9.58 -5.30 -5.38
N ILE A 165 -8.47 -4.57 -5.41
CA ILE A 165 -8.48 -3.10 -5.33
C ILE A 165 -9.20 -2.45 -6.53
N GLY A 166 -9.13 -3.07 -7.70
CA GLY A 166 -9.83 -2.62 -8.90
C GLY A 166 -11.35 -2.68 -8.76
N ASP A 167 -11.88 -3.76 -8.16
CA ASP A 167 -13.32 -3.92 -7.89
C ASP A 167 -13.79 -2.89 -6.86
N VAL A 168 -13.03 -2.72 -5.77
CA VAL A 168 -13.27 -1.71 -4.74
C VAL A 168 -13.35 -0.30 -5.35
N LEU A 169 -12.37 0.09 -6.17
CA LEU A 169 -12.35 1.40 -6.84
C LEU A 169 -13.45 1.53 -7.91
N GLY A 170 -13.83 0.45 -8.58
CA GLY A 170 -14.96 0.41 -9.50
C GLY A 170 -16.28 0.73 -8.78
N ARG A 171 -16.48 0.15 -7.59
CA ARG A 171 -17.65 0.45 -6.73
C ARG A 171 -17.67 1.91 -6.27
N VAL A 172 -16.54 2.46 -5.85
CA VAL A 172 -16.42 3.88 -5.48
C VAL A 172 -16.74 4.79 -6.68
N SER A 173 -16.27 4.42 -7.87
CA SER A 173 -16.53 5.19 -9.08
C SER A 173 -18.00 5.16 -9.45
N ALA A 174 -18.64 3.99 -9.43
CA ALA A 174 -20.07 3.84 -9.65
C ALA A 174 -20.89 4.67 -8.64
N GLU A 175 -20.46 4.71 -7.37
CA GLU A 175 -21.10 5.55 -6.35
C GLU A 175 -20.94 7.05 -6.64
N SER A 176 -19.76 7.48 -7.08
CA SER A 176 -19.50 8.87 -7.46
C SER A 176 -20.41 9.29 -8.62
N SER A 177 -20.50 8.45 -9.66
CA SER A 177 -21.39 8.69 -10.81
C SER A 177 -22.87 8.72 -10.41
N ARG A 178 -23.34 7.81 -9.53
CA ARG A 178 -24.72 7.83 -9.02
C ARG A 178 -25.06 9.12 -8.27
N ARG A 179 -24.07 9.73 -7.62
CA ARG A 179 -24.22 10.99 -6.86
C ARG A 179 -24.03 12.25 -7.72
N GLY A 180 -23.63 12.11 -8.99
CA GLY A 180 -23.22 13.25 -9.82
C GLY A 180 -21.95 13.94 -9.28
N GLU A 181 -21.10 13.19 -8.59
CA GLU A 181 -19.82 13.66 -8.04
C GLU A 181 -18.68 13.36 -9.04
N PRO A 182 -17.59 14.14 -9.03
CA PRO A 182 -16.36 13.78 -9.74
C PRO A 182 -15.83 12.40 -9.30
N LEU A 183 -15.13 11.70 -10.19
CA LEU A 183 -14.60 10.37 -9.94
C LEU A 183 -13.48 10.42 -8.89
N LEU A 184 -13.84 10.10 -7.64
CA LEU A 184 -12.91 10.00 -6.51
C LEU A 184 -11.76 9.02 -6.77
N SER A 185 -11.97 8.00 -7.62
CA SER A 185 -10.93 7.05 -8.02
C SER A 185 -9.75 7.71 -8.75
N SER A 186 -9.92 8.92 -9.30
CA SER A 186 -8.82 9.71 -9.88
C SER A 186 -7.75 10.11 -8.85
N LEU A 187 -8.08 10.13 -7.55
CA LEU A 187 -7.16 10.43 -6.46
C LEU A 187 -6.29 9.24 -6.05
N CYS A 188 -6.60 8.04 -6.54
CA CYS A 188 -5.84 6.83 -6.27
C CYS A 188 -4.80 6.56 -7.36
N VAL A 189 -3.52 6.48 -7.00
CA VAL A 189 -2.40 6.37 -7.95
C VAL A 189 -1.46 5.20 -7.64
N ASN A 190 -0.71 4.75 -8.65
CA ASN A 190 0.38 3.81 -8.45
C ASN A 190 1.62 4.48 -7.83
N ALA A 191 2.65 3.68 -7.57
CA ALA A 191 3.92 4.17 -7.03
C ALA A 191 4.63 5.19 -7.94
N ALA A 192 4.31 5.27 -9.24
CA ALA A 192 4.82 6.29 -10.15
C ALA A 192 3.97 7.58 -10.16
N GLY A 193 2.85 7.61 -9.43
CA GLY A 193 1.92 8.74 -9.37
C GLY A 193 0.96 8.82 -10.54
N SER A 194 0.75 7.71 -11.26
CA SER A 194 -0.16 7.58 -12.41
C SER A 194 -1.39 6.76 -12.05
N VAL A 195 -2.51 7.01 -12.72
CA VAL A 195 -3.75 6.23 -12.56
C VAL A 195 -3.65 4.86 -13.25
N GLY A 196 -4.41 3.88 -12.77
CA GLY A 196 -4.37 2.50 -13.27
C GLY A 196 -5.49 2.17 -14.26
N GLU A 197 -5.44 0.95 -14.82
CA GLU A 197 -6.44 0.45 -15.78
C GLU A 197 -7.87 0.47 -15.24
N GLY A 198 -8.06 0.21 -13.94
CA GLY A 198 -9.37 0.30 -13.28
C GLY A 198 -10.00 1.70 -13.38
N TYR A 199 -9.18 2.75 -13.45
CA TYR A 199 -9.67 4.11 -13.68
C TYR A 199 -10.17 4.30 -15.11
N ALA A 200 -9.51 3.72 -16.11
CA ALA A 200 -9.98 3.77 -17.49
C ALA A 200 -11.39 3.18 -17.66
N ILE A 201 -11.63 2.05 -16.98
CA ILE A 201 -12.95 1.40 -16.95
C ILE A 201 -14.00 2.32 -16.31
N ALA A 202 -13.64 2.99 -15.21
CA ALA A 202 -14.52 3.93 -14.54
C ALA A 202 -14.89 5.14 -15.42
N VAL A 203 -13.91 5.74 -16.11
CA VAL A 203 -14.14 6.86 -17.02
C VAL A 203 -15.04 6.43 -18.19
N GLN A 204 -14.74 5.29 -18.82
CA GLN A 204 -15.55 4.76 -19.91
C GLN A 204 -17.00 4.48 -19.46
N ALA A 205 -17.21 4.02 -18.22
CA ALA A 205 -18.54 3.78 -17.68
C ALA A 205 -19.30 5.09 -17.37
N ALA A 206 -18.59 6.13 -16.92
CA ALA A 206 -19.19 7.42 -16.57
C ALA A 206 -19.47 8.31 -17.80
N GLU A 207 -18.56 8.31 -18.79
CA GLU A 207 -18.59 9.26 -19.90
C GLU A 207 -18.94 8.60 -21.25
N GLY A 208 -18.94 7.27 -21.33
CA GLY A 208 -19.19 6.54 -22.57
C GLY A 208 -18.02 6.56 -23.57
N VAL A 209 -16.92 7.25 -23.26
CA VAL A 209 -15.70 7.30 -24.09
C VAL A 209 -14.44 7.18 -23.23
N ALA A 210 -13.45 6.44 -23.72
CA ALA A 210 -12.15 6.34 -23.09
C ALA A 210 -11.29 7.55 -23.47
N PRO A 211 -10.65 8.24 -22.51
CA PRO A 211 -9.81 9.39 -22.80
C PRO A 211 -8.50 8.95 -23.48
N GLY A 212 -7.94 9.82 -24.33
CA GLY A 212 -6.68 9.55 -25.03
C GLY A 212 -5.45 9.49 -24.11
N ASP A 213 -5.41 10.29 -23.05
CA ASP A 213 -4.41 10.21 -21.97
C ASP A 213 -5.15 10.16 -20.62
N LEU A 214 -5.10 9.00 -19.96
CA LEU A 214 -5.76 8.77 -18.67
C LEU A 214 -5.21 9.65 -17.56
N ASP A 215 -3.91 9.94 -17.56
CA ASP A 215 -3.30 10.77 -16.53
C ASP A 215 -3.69 12.24 -16.70
N ASP A 216 -3.82 12.70 -17.95
CA ASP A 216 -4.33 14.04 -18.27
C ASP A 216 -5.79 14.19 -17.83
N HIS A 217 -6.64 13.22 -18.17
CA HIS A 217 -8.02 13.16 -17.69
C HIS A 217 -8.07 13.19 -16.15
N ALA A 218 -7.28 12.35 -15.49
CA ALA A 218 -7.19 12.31 -14.04
C ALA A 218 -6.73 13.63 -13.42
N THR A 219 -5.98 14.50 -14.13
CA THR A 219 -5.65 15.83 -13.60
C THR A 219 -6.87 16.71 -13.45
N HIS A 220 -7.80 16.63 -14.40
CA HIS A 220 -9.04 17.41 -14.43
C HIS A 220 -10.03 16.86 -13.40
N GLU A 221 -10.22 15.55 -13.34
CA GLU A 221 -11.07 14.90 -12.35
C GLU A 221 -10.59 15.14 -10.92
N ARG A 222 -9.28 15.08 -10.65
CA ARG A 222 -8.74 15.42 -9.33
C ARG A 222 -9.02 16.88 -8.96
N LEU A 223 -8.86 17.81 -9.91
CA LEU A 223 -9.20 19.22 -9.67
C LEU A 223 -10.70 19.40 -9.39
N ALA A 224 -11.55 18.69 -10.13
CA ALA A 224 -12.98 18.67 -9.91
C ALA A 224 -13.32 18.13 -8.52
N CYS A 225 -12.69 17.03 -8.07
CA CYS A 225 -12.82 16.52 -6.71
C CYS A 225 -12.47 17.60 -5.67
N TYR A 226 -11.30 18.23 -5.77
CA TYR A 226 -10.88 19.25 -4.80
C TYR A 226 -11.86 20.41 -4.74
N ARG A 227 -12.37 20.88 -5.89
CA ARG A 227 -13.35 21.96 -5.96
C ARG A 227 -14.69 21.53 -5.37
N HIS A 228 -15.19 20.37 -5.76
CA HIS A 228 -16.49 19.84 -5.35
C HIS A 228 -16.54 19.62 -3.82
N PHE A 229 -15.46 19.10 -3.23
CA PHE A 229 -15.37 18.80 -1.80
C PHE A 229 -14.69 19.91 -0.98
N ASN A 230 -14.53 21.12 -1.53
CA ASN A 230 -13.99 22.30 -0.84
C ASN A 230 -12.64 22.07 -0.16
N ALA A 231 -11.68 21.54 -0.92
CA ALA A 231 -10.38 21.16 -0.39
C ALA A 231 -9.65 22.31 0.31
N ALA A 232 -9.11 22.03 1.50
CA ALA A 232 -8.19 22.91 2.18
C ALA A 232 -6.95 23.18 1.32
N GLY A 233 -6.49 24.43 1.28
CA GLY A 233 -5.33 24.84 0.49
C GLY A 233 -5.60 25.12 -1.00
N LEU A 234 -6.87 25.15 -1.43
CA LEU A 234 -7.22 25.65 -2.77
C LEU A 234 -6.82 27.13 -2.93
N PRO A 235 -6.09 27.51 -3.99
CA PRO A 235 -5.74 28.90 -4.23
C PRO A 235 -6.96 29.69 -4.74
N PRO A 236 -6.92 31.04 -4.66
CA PRO A 236 -7.87 31.91 -5.34
C PRO A 236 -7.98 31.51 -6.83
N GLY A 237 -9.20 31.33 -7.34
CA GLY A 237 -9.45 30.80 -8.69
C GLY A 237 -9.62 29.26 -8.76
N GLY A 238 -9.60 28.57 -7.62
CA GLY A 238 -9.99 27.16 -7.54
C GLY A 238 -8.93 26.17 -8.03
N GLY A 239 -7.68 26.60 -8.20
CA GLY A 239 -6.55 25.73 -8.57
C GLY A 239 -6.51 25.36 -10.06
N VAL A 240 -5.45 24.62 -10.41
CA VAL A 240 -5.18 24.15 -11.78
C VAL A 240 -5.02 22.63 -11.83
N ALA A 241 -5.38 22.05 -12.97
CA ALA A 241 -5.21 20.62 -13.25
C ALA A 241 -3.71 20.34 -13.39
N ALA A 242 -3.21 19.35 -12.64
CA ALA A 242 -1.79 19.03 -12.62
C ALA A 242 -1.52 17.53 -12.43
N LEU A 243 -0.48 17.05 -13.12
CA LEU A 243 0.09 15.74 -12.84
C LEU A 243 0.62 15.69 -11.41
N THR A 244 0.68 14.50 -10.83
CA THR A 244 1.38 14.31 -9.55
C THR A 244 2.86 14.71 -9.70
N PRO A 245 3.53 15.18 -8.62
CA PRO A 245 4.92 15.60 -8.70
C PRO A 245 5.83 14.53 -9.32
N LYS A 246 5.68 13.29 -8.86
CA LYS A 246 6.48 12.13 -9.32
C LYS A 246 6.26 11.80 -10.79
N LEU A 247 5.01 11.82 -11.26
CA LEU A 247 4.71 11.55 -12.67
C LEU A 247 5.20 12.69 -13.57
N ARG A 248 5.04 13.95 -13.13
CA ARG A 248 5.55 15.12 -13.85
C ARG A 248 7.07 15.04 -14.01
N GLU A 249 7.80 14.76 -12.95
CA GLU A 249 9.26 14.58 -12.98
C GLU A 249 9.68 13.43 -13.90
N SER A 250 8.92 12.33 -13.90
CA SER A 250 9.15 11.20 -14.82
C SER A 250 8.96 11.62 -16.28
N LYS A 251 7.83 12.25 -16.62
CA LYS A 251 7.55 12.74 -17.98
C LYS A 251 8.57 13.79 -18.43
N ASP A 252 8.99 14.69 -17.55
CA ASP A 252 10.01 15.69 -17.84
C ASP A 252 11.38 15.07 -18.12
N ARG A 253 11.80 14.07 -17.34
CA ARG A 253 13.04 13.32 -17.59
C ARG A 253 12.98 12.58 -18.93
N ALA A 254 11.87 11.89 -19.22
CA ALA A 254 11.69 11.18 -20.50
C ALA A 254 11.72 12.14 -21.70
N ARG A 255 11.07 13.31 -21.58
CA ARG A 255 11.11 14.35 -22.62
C ARG A 255 12.53 14.86 -22.86
N ARG A 256 13.28 15.17 -21.80
CA ARG A 256 14.69 15.60 -21.90
C ARG A 256 15.56 14.53 -22.56
N ALA A 257 15.42 13.27 -22.15
CA ALA A 257 16.16 12.15 -22.75
C ALA A 257 15.85 12.01 -24.25
N LYS A 258 14.58 12.11 -24.66
CA LYS A 258 14.17 12.05 -26.07
C LYS A 258 14.73 13.23 -26.88
N THR A 259 14.75 14.44 -26.30
CA THR A 259 15.40 15.59 -26.94
C THR A 259 16.88 15.35 -27.16
N ILE A 260 17.61 14.87 -26.13
CA ILE A 260 19.03 14.55 -26.22
C ILE A 260 19.29 13.51 -27.31
N GLN A 261 18.49 12.44 -27.35
CA GLN A 261 18.61 11.39 -28.37
C GLN A 261 18.38 11.94 -29.79
N LYS A 262 17.38 12.81 -29.97
CA LYS A 262 17.09 13.42 -31.29
C LYS A 262 18.19 14.38 -31.74
N THR A 263 18.84 15.07 -30.81
CA THR A 263 19.94 16.00 -31.10
C THR A 263 21.31 15.35 -31.07
N ALA A 264 21.40 14.04 -30.81
CA ALA A 264 22.67 13.34 -30.77
C ALA A 264 23.33 13.42 -32.16
N PRO A 265 24.59 13.87 -32.25
CA PRO A 265 25.29 13.93 -33.52
C PRO A 265 25.38 12.52 -34.12
N GLN A 266 25.23 12.42 -35.43
CA GLN A 266 25.32 11.15 -36.13
C GLN A 266 26.73 10.98 -36.71
N CYS A 267 27.21 9.74 -36.74
CA CYS A 267 28.42 9.39 -37.47
C CYS A 267 28.24 9.77 -38.94
N PRO A 268 29.14 10.55 -39.56
CA PRO A 268 29.02 10.92 -40.96
C PRO A 268 29.18 9.71 -41.90
N THR A 269 29.84 8.63 -41.46
CA THR A 269 30.12 7.43 -42.26
C THR A 269 29.04 6.37 -42.13
N TYR A 270 28.61 6.06 -40.89
CA TYR A 270 27.66 4.97 -40.60
C TYR A 270 26.24 5.44 -40.27
N HIS A 271 26.02 6.76 -40.16
CA HIS A 271 24.73 7.39 -39.84
C HIS A 271 24.03 6.90 -38.56
N ILE A 272 24.78 6.24 -37.68
CA ILE A 272 24.33 5.87 -36.34
C ILE A 272 24.47 7.06 -35.38
N SER A 273 23.64 7.10 -34.33
CA SER A 273 23.80 8.10 -33.26
C SER A 273 25.10 7.85 -32.50
N LEU A 274 25.91 8.91 -32.33
CA LEU A 274 27.17 8.81 -31.61
C LEU A 274 26.90 8.69 -30.09
N PRO A 275 27.69 7.87 -29.37
CA PRO A 275 27.68 7.82 -27.92
C PRO A 275 28.13 9.15 -27.31
N ALA A 276 27.98 9.31 -26.00
CA ALA A 276 28.33 10.55 -25.28
C ALA A 276 29.81 10.96 -25.44
N THR A 277 30.69 10.03 -25.81
CA THR A 277 32.10 10.27 -26.12
C THR A 277 32.30 11.03 -27.43
N GLY A 278 31.29 11.08 -28.30
CA GLY A 278 31.37 11.70 -29.63
C GLY A 278 32.16 10.89 -30.66
N VAL A 279 32.63 9.68 -30.31
CA VAL A 279 33.42 8.80 -31.18
C VAL A 279 32.56 7.63 -31.64
N CYS A 280 32.60 7.29 -32.92
CA CYS A 280 31.86 6.17 -33.48
C CYS A 280 32.62 4.86 -33.19
N ASP A 281 31.97 3.88 -32.56
CA ASP A 281 32.57 2.58 -32.23
C ASP A 281 32.94 1.73 -33.46
N PHE A 282 32.51 2.16 -34.66
CA PHE A 282 32.77 1.48 -35.93
C PHE A 282 33.67 2.28 -36.87
N CYS A 283 34.07 3.50 -36.50
CA CYS A 283 35.09 4.23 -37.24
C CYS A 283 36.45 3.91 -36.63
N ASP A 284 37.35 3.35 -37.44
CA ASP A 284 38.77 3.17 -37.08
C ASP A 284 39.48 4.52 -36.87
#